data_AF-S5ZLL5-F1
#
_entry.id   AF-S5ZLL5-F1
#
_cell.length_a   1.000
_cell.length_b   1.000
_cell.length_c   1.000
_cell.angle_alpha   90.00
_cell.angle_beta   90.00
_cell.angle_gamma   90.00
#
_symmetry.space_group_name_H-M   'P 1'
#
loop_
_entity.id
_entity.type
_entity.pdbx_description
1 polymer ?
#
loop_
_entity_poly.entity_id
_entity_poly.type
_entity_poly.pdbx_seq_one_letter_code
_entity_poly.pdbx_strand_id
1 'polypeptide(L)'
;MSILFYLEVFFGIVFSVFLIINNAGLLSFFALILGAAFSIWFGFAAVSFLKNTTEKKLYILRKIAEYAPFFFIACFVISRAKIYGEREVMDAVLALYWLALIIFNGVILYRLNDKRARKYFPQLPELDPKHKHSVFFEILEWVDAIVQAACVVLLFTVFVFQLYVIPSESMVPQFMVGDRVAGIKFLSGPTFPLSSFRFPQLHKYERGDVVIIRNPHYKNEPNNELKFFTSQLVQYLTLTAVNINKDENGNVKADPLVKRIVGLPGEKIMLVDGVLYIKKAGEKDFKSFDESGYAAWNLSELSKSQLEYVRDAEKMTTEKLNRLQSVETWRKQVDFSEAEKEADGLIEKMKKIKGKADTVFSANDFLPKGQYLINYMAKDNEIIASKILTTDGGLTWFKAFLKNWQPETDKNFSQYNLYEKRNAQLNVLIKLAFGKLFVRNAELYKENATAERFASDEERTNIIGELEEYLFYLSLTSQRNMNEFPQAEEEYIPEGCYFMMGDNRFNSLDMRHEYSYHLESLNSNDAFSIVFITNIKPRYIPSSKMLGTVNLILFPFSRFGRIK
;
A
#
# COMPACT_ATOMS: atom_id res chain seq x y z
N MET A 1 -51.72 -9.44 1.34
CA MET A 1 -51.02 -8.42 2.17
C MET A 1 -50.50 -9.02 3.46
N SER A 2 -51.32 -9.73 4.23
CA SER A 2 -50.90 -10.37 5.49
C SER A 2 -49.70 -11.31 5.31
N ILE A 3 -49.61 -12.03 4.19
CA ILE A 3 -48.45 -12.87 3.85
C ILE A 3 -47.13 -12.07 3.85
N LEU A 4 -47.11 -10.85 3.32
CA LEU A 4 -45.89 -10.02 3.30
C LEU A 4 -45.46 -9.62 4.72
N PHE A 5 -46.40 -9.31 5.60
CA PHE A 5 -46.09 -9.00 7.00
C PHE A 5 -45.58 -10.24 7.75
N TYR A 6 -46.17 -11.42 7.52
CA TYR A 6 -45.67 -12.66 8.12
C TYR A 6 -44.28 -13.03 7.62
N LEU A 7 -44.02 -12.83 6.31
CA LEU A 7 -42.71 -13.05 5.73
C LEU A 7 -41.66 -12.12 6.33
N GLU A 8 -41.97 -10.83 6.53
CA GLU A 8 -41.06 -9.87 7.17
C GLU A 8 -40.66 -10.32 8.58
N VAL A 9 -41.64 -10.72 9.41
CA VAL A 9 -41.39 -11.24 10.77
C VAL A 9 -40.55 -12.52 10.70
N PHE A 10 -40.89 -13.44 9.80
CA PHE A 10 -40.18 -14.69 9.63
C PHE A 10 -38.71 -14.46 9.24
N PHE A 11 -38.47 -13.66 8.20
CA PHE A 11 -37.12 -13.34 7.74
C PHE A 11 -36.31 -12.60 8.81
N GLY A 12 -36.93 -11.66 9.55
CA GLY A 12 -36.28 -10.95 10.66
C GLY A 12 -35.87 -11.88 11.81
N ILE A 13 -36.73 -12.82 12.20
CA ILE A 13 -36.40 -13.83 13.23
C ILE A 13 -35.29 -14.75 12.74
N VAL A 14 -35.40 -15.29 11.51
CA VAL A 14 -34.37 -16.18 10.94
C VAL A 14 -33.02 -15.47 10.84
N PHE A 15 -33.01 -14.23 10.34
CA PHE A 15 -31.81 -13.40 10.32
C PHE A 15 -31.19 -13.26 11.71
N SER A 16 -32.01 -12.95 12.72
CA SER A 16 -31.57 -12.77 14.11
C SER A 16 -30.97 -14.05 14.69
N VAL A 17 -31.59 -15.21 14.41
CA VAL A 17 -31.06 -16.53 14.81
C VAL A 17 -29.73 -16.81 14.11
N PHE A 18 -29.61 -16.47 12.83
CA PHE A 18 -28.38 -16.70 12.06
C PHE A 18 -27.21 -15.84 12.54
N LEU A 19 -27.44 -14.73 13.26
CA LEU A 19 -26.36 -13.92 13.84
C LEU A 19 -25.47 -14.68 14.82
N ILE A 20 -26.01 -15.69 15.51
CA ILE A 20 -25.30 -16.52 16.49
C ILE A 20 -24.80 -17.85 15.93
N ILE A 21 -25.22 -18.24 14.73
CA ILE A 21 -24.76 -19.49 14.12
C ILE A 21 -23.28 -19.36 13.79
N ASN A 22 -22.51 -20.33 14.26
CA ASN A 22 -21.05 -20.29 14.24
C ASN A 22 -20.48 -19.04 14.94
N ASN A 23 -21.23 -18.41 15.85
CA ASN A 23 -20.89 -17.17 16.53
C ASN A 23 -21.48 -17.08 17.95
N ALA A 24 -20.78 -17.60 18.97
CA ALA A 24 -21.28 -17.63 20.35
C ALA A 24 -20.79 -16.45 21.23
N GLY A 25 -20.63 -15.25 20.67
CA GLY A 25 -20.15 -14.08 21.43
C GLY A 25 -21.27 -13.34 22.18
N LEU A 26 -20.96 -12.69 23.31
CA LEU A 26 -21.95 -11.90 24.09
C LEU A 26 -22.69 -10.86 23.22
N LEU A 27 -21.97 -10.15 22.35
CA LEU A 27 -22.55 -9.15 21.45
C LEU A 27 -23.49 -9.76 20.41
N SER A 28 -23.21 -10.99 19.97
CA SER A 28 -24.09 -11.70 19.02
C SER A 28 -25.38 -12.16 19.66
N PHE A 29 -25.36 -12.60 20.92
CA PHE A 29 -26.57 -12.88 21.70
C PHE A 29 -27.41 -11.63 21.90
N PHE A 30 -26.77 -10.50 22.23
CA PHE A 30 -27.46 -9.23 22.36
C PHE A 30 -28.11 -8.80 21.03
N ALA A 31 -27.39 -8.91 19.92
CA ALA A 31 -27.90 -8.61 18.59
C ALA A 31 -29.08 -9.53 18.18
N LEU A 32 -29.04 -10.81 18.54
CA LEU A 32 -30.16 -11.74 18.36
C LEU A 32 -31.40 -11.28 19.12
N ILE A 33 -31.25 -10.91 20.40
CA ILE A 33 -32.37 -10.46 21.24
C ILE A 33 -32.97 -9.19 20.64
N LEU A 34 -32.14 -8.22 20.25
CA LEU A 34 -32.58 -6.98 19.61
C LEU A 34 -33.34 -7.25 18.31
N GLY A 35 -32.77 -8.04 17.39
CA GLY A 35 -33.38 -8.37 16.10
C GLY A 35 -34.69 -9.12 16.24
N ALA A 36 -34.76 -10.10 17.16
CA ALA A 36 -35.97 -10.84 17.45
C ALA A 36 -37.06 -9.94 18.07
N ALA A 37 -36.68 -9.09 19.03
CA ALA A 37 -37.60 -8.12 19.64
C ALA A 37 -38.17 -7.14 18.61
N PHE A 38 -37.34 -6.63 17.70
CA PHE A 38 -37.78 -5.77 16.61
C PHE A 38 -38.76 -6.48 15.66
N SER A 39 -38.47 -7.73 15.31
CA SER A 39 -39.36 -8.55 14.45
C SER A 39 -40.72 -8.81 15.13
N ILE A 40 -40.71 -9.11 16.43
CA ILE A 40 -41.94 -9.30 17.23
C ILE A 40 -42.74 -7.99 17.28
N TRP A 41 -42.05 -6.85 17.48
CA TRP A 41 -42.70 -5.54 17.51
C TRP A 41 -43.33 -5.17 16.16
N PHE A 42 -42.65 -5.42 15.05
CA PHE A 42 -43.21 -5.30 13.70
C PHE A 42 -44.47 -6.15 13.54
N GLY A 43 -44.40 -7.43 13.95
CA GLY A 43 -45.55 -8.34 13.89
C GLY A 43 -46.74 -7.85 14.72
N PHE A 44 -46.48 -7.37 15.94
CA PHE A 44 -47.51 -6.77 16.79
C PHE A 44 -48.15 -5.54 16.13
N ALA A 45 -47.34 -4.64 15.56
CA ALA A 45 -47.84 -3.46 14.85
C ALA A 45 -48.69 -3.85 13.63
N ALA A 46 -48.25 -4.85 12.85
CA ALA A 46 -48.98 -5.35 11.69
C ALA A 46 -50.32 -5.98 12.08
N VAL A 47 -50.35 -6.83 13.11
CA VAL A 47 -51.60 -7.43 13.62
C VAL A 47 -52.52 -6.35 14.19
N SER A 48 -51.99 -5.39 14.94
CA SER A 48 -52.76 -4.28 15.51
C SER A 48 -53.41 -3.41 14.42
N PHE A 49 -52.69 -3.17 13.32
CA PHE A 49 -53.19 -2.45 12.14
C PHE A 49 -54.27 -3.24 11.37
N LEU A 50 -54.05 -4.55 11.17
CA LEU A 50 -55.03 -5.42 10.50
C LEU A 50 -56.32 -5.61 11.31
N LYS A 51 -56.23 -5.64 12.65
CA LYS A 51 -57.41 -5.79 13.53
C LYS A 51 -58.27 -4.53 13.61
N ASN A 52 -57.65 -3.36 13.58
CA ASN A 52 -58.34 -2.08 13.62
C ASN A 52 -57.51 -1.06 12.84
N THR A 53 -57.91 -0.86 11.59
CA THR A 53 -57.21 -0.10 10.55
C THR A 53 -57.41 1.40 10.77
N THR A 54 -56.46 2.04 11.44
CA THR A 54 -56.45 3.50 11.68
C THR A 54 -55.21 4.15 11.06
N GLU A 55 -55.29 5.44 10.77
CA GLU A 55 -54.18 6.24 10.24
C GLU A 55 -52.95 6.19 11.16
N LYS A 56 -53.14 6.36 12.47
CA LYS A 56 -52.04 6.28 13.46
C LYS A 56 -51.30 4.94 13.41
N LYS A 57 -52.02 3.83 13.26
CA LYS A 57 -51.42 2.50 13.18
C LYS A 57 -50.74 2.24 11.83
N LEU A 58 -51.29 2.79 10.74
CA LEU A 58 -50.63 2.79 9.44
C LEU A 58 -49.28 3.53 9.51
N TYR A 59 -49.27 4.71 10.13
CA TYR A 59 -48.07 5.51 10.34
C TYR A 59 -47.01 4.73 11.14
N ILE A 60 -47.38 4.15 12.29
CA ILE A 60 -46.46 3.34 13.11
C ILE A 60 -45.90 2.15 12.31
N LEU A 61 -46.76 1.39 11.63
CA LEU A 61 -46.33 0.23 10.85
C LEU A 61 -45.37 0.64 9.71
N ARG A 62 -45.66 1.76 9.04
CA ARG A 62 -44.80 2.31 7.99
C ARG A 62 -43.44 2.70 8.56
N LYS A 63 -43.40 3.40 9.69
CA LYS A 63 -42.14 3.81 10.33
C LYS A 63 -41.29 2.60 10.75
N ILE A 64 -41.88 1.58 11.36
CA ILE A 64 -41.12 0.36 11.70
C ILE A 64 -40.56 -0.31 10.42
N ALA A 65 -41.35 -0.39 9.35
CA ALA A 65 -40.89 -0.91 8.05
C ALA A 65 -39.76 -0.08 7.42
N GLU A 66 -39.81 1.26 7.54
CA GLU A 66 -38.74 2.17 7.07
C GLU A 66 -37.41 1.90 7.78
N TYR A 67 -37.46 1.60 9.09
CA TYR A 67 -36.26 1.38 9.89
C TYR A 67 -35.71 -0.05 9.85
N ALA A 68 -36.50 -1.03 9.40
CA ALA A 68 -36.14 -2.44 9.46
C ALA A 68 -34.77 -2.76 8.82
N PRO A 69 -34.46 -2.35 7.57
CA PRO A 69 -33.16 -2.66 6.97
C PRO A 69 -31.96 -2.09 7.74
N PHE A 70 -32.10 -0.87 8.27
CA PHE A 70 -31.04 -0.22 9.06
C PHE A 70 -30.84 -0.89 10.41
N PHE A 71 -31.93 -1.34 11.03
CA PHE A 71 -31.88 -2.04 12.31
C PHE A 71 -31.17 -3.39 12.18
N PHE A 72 -31.50 -4.18 11.15
CA PHE A 72 -30.89 -5.50 10.96
C PHE A 72 -29.41 -5.44 10.57
N ILE A 73 -28.98 -4.46 9.75
CA ILE A 73 -27.54 -4.28 9.49
C ILE A 73 -26.79 -3.81 10.75
N ALA A 74 -27.42 -2.99 11.60
CA ALA A 74 -26.83 -2.60 12.89
C ALA A 74 -26.68 -3.83 13.81
N CYS A 75 -27.69 -4.70 13.87
CA CYS A 75 -27.60 -5.97 14.59
C CYS A 75 -26.47 -6.84 14.03
N PHE A 76 -26.29 -6.89 12.71
CA PHE A 76 -25.17 -7.60 12.10
C PHE A 76 -23.82 -7.04 12.55
N VAL A 77 -23.62 -5.72 12.46
CA VAL A 77 -22.39 -5.03 12.88
C VAL A 77 -22.09 -5.31 14.36
N ILE A 78 -23.09 -5.19 15.24
CA ILE A 78 -22.95 -5.51 16.67
C ILE A 78 -22.55 -6.98 16.84
N SER A 79 -23.21 -7.88 16.11
CA SER A 79 -22.92 -9.31 16.18
C SER A 79 -21.53 -9.70 15.67
N ARG A 80 -20.83 -8.83 14.93
CA ARG A 80 -19.49 -9.07 14.37
C ARG A 80 -18.40 -8.27 15.06
N ALA A 81 -18.76 -7.33 15.92
CA ALA A 81 -17.81 -6.57 16.71
C ALA A 81 -16.95 -7.51 17.58
N LYS A 82 -15.63 -7.41 17.47
CA LYS A 82 -14.61 -8.15 18.25
C LYS A 82 -14.56 -9.67 18.06
N ILE A 83 -15.10 -10.20 16.96
CA ILE A 83 -15.08 -11.64 16.70
C ILE A 83 -13.92 -12.03 15.78
N TYR A 84 -13.28 -13.15 16.12
CA TYR A 84 -12.17 -13.74 15.38
C TYR A 84 -12.65 -14.89 14.47
N GLY A 85 -12.08 -14.97 13.26
CA GLY A 85 -12.24 -16.07 12.32
C GLY A 85 -13.02 -15.73 11.04
N GLU A 86 -12.64 -16.37 9.94
CA GLU A 86 -13.29 -16.23 8.63
C GLU A 86 -14.61 -17.01 8.61
N ARG A 87 -15.73 -16.32 8.38
CA ARG A 87 -17.08 -16.90 8.35
C ARG A 87 -17.85 -16.46 7.12
N GLU A 88 -17.11 -16.46 6.00
CA GLU A 88 -17.55 -15.88 4.74
C GLU A 88 -18.91 -16.44 4.28
N VAL A 89 -19.13 -17.75 4.43
CA VAL A 89 -20.38 -18.40 4.01
C VAL A 89 -21.59 -17.89 4.81
N MET A 90 -21.50 -17.84 6.14
CA MET A 90 -22.62 -17.38 6.96
C MET A 90 -22.87 -15.89 6.80
N ASP A 91 -21.80 -15.11 6.61
CA ASP A 91 -21.92 -13.69 6.34
C ASP A 91 -22.53 -13.41 4.96
N ALA A 92 -22.22 -14.23 3.96
CA ALA A 92 -22.88 -14.21 2.65
C ALA A 92 -24.38 -14.47 2.77
N VAL A 93 -24.76 -15.52 3.52
CA VAL A 93 -26.18 -15.85 3.77
C VAL A 93 -26.89 -14.68 4.45
N LEU A 94 -26.29 -14.12 5.51
CA LEU A 94 -26.85 -12.97 6.22
C LEU A 94 -26.97 -11.73 5.30
N ALA A 95 -25.96 -11.46 4.46
CA ALA A 95 -26.02 -10.37 3.49
C ALA A 95 -27.15 -10.56 2.47
N LEU A 96 -27.36 -11.79 1.97
CA LEU A 96 -28.46 -12.12 1.06
C LEU A 96 -29.84 -11.99 1.74
N TYR A 97 -29.96 -12.44 3.00
CA TYR A 97 -31.18 -12.24 3.79
C TYR A 97 -31.46 -10.76 4.02
N TRP A 98 -30.43 -9.97 4.31
CA TRP A 98 -30.55 -8.52 4.49
C TRP A 98 -31.00 -7.83 3.19
N LEU A 99 -30.46 -8.23 2.04
CA LEU A 99 -30.94 -7.76 0.73
C LEU A 99 -32.41 -8.15 0.48
N ALA A 100 -32.80 -9.36 0.85
CA ALA A 100 -34.19 -9.79 0.76
C ALA A 100 -35.09 -8.91 1.65
N LEU A 101 -34.67 -8.62 2.89
CA LEU A 101 -35.37 -7.70 3.80
C LEU A 101 -35.51 -6.29 3.20
N ILE A 102 -34.49 -5.75 2.53
CA ILE A 102 -34.61 -4.47 1.82
C ILE A 102 -35.70 -4.53 0.75
N ILE A 103 -35.71 -5.59 -0.07
CA ILE A 103 -36.68 -5.75 -1.16
C ILE A 103 -38.09 -5.91 -0.60
N PHE A 104 -38.29 -6.77 0.40
CA PHE A 104 -39.58 -7.00 1.03
C PHE A 104 -40.12 -5.73 1.72
N ASN A 105 -39.30 -5.02 2.49
CA ASN A 105 -39.67 -3.73 3.06
C ASN A 105 -40.00 -2.70 1.98
N GLY A 106 -39.23 -2.65 0.89
CA GLY A 106 -39.54 -1.79 -0.26
C GLY A 106 -40.92 -2.06 -0.84
N VAL A 107 -41.32 -3.34 -0.99
CA VAL A 107 -42.66 -3.73 -1.45
C VAL A 107 -43.73 -3.39 -0.41
N ILE A 108 -43.47 -3.61 0.88
CA ILE A 108 -44.37 -3.25 1.97
C ILE A 108 -44.63 -1.73 1.96
N LEU A 109 -43.57 -0.92 1.97
CA LEU A 109 -43.63 0.54 1.95
C LEU A 109 -44.30 1.06 0.67
N TYR A 110 -44.02 0.46 -0.48
CA TYR A 110 -44.71 0.79 -1.73
C TYR A 110 -46.23 0.62 -1.60
N ARG A 111 -46.70 -0.43 -0.92
CA ARG A 111 -48.14 -0.70 -0.76
C ARG A 111 -48.78 0.08 0.38
N LEU A 112 -48.01 0.40 1.42
CA LEU A 112 -48.45 1.23 2.55
C LEU A 112 -48.46 2.72 2.23
N ASN A 113 -47.89 3.17 1.11
CA ASN A 113 -47.90 4.57 0.67
C ASN A 113 -49.33 5.12 0.56
N ASP A 114 -49.55 6.37 0.99
CA ASP A 114 -50.88 7.02 1.09
C ASP A 114 -51.71 6.93 -0.20
N LYS A 115 -51.07 7.06 -1.37
CA LYS A 115 -51.74 6.97 -2.68
C LYS A 115 -52.30 5.58 -3.00
N ARG A 116 -51.77 4.53 -2.36
CA ARG A 116 -52.03 3.12 -2.69
C ARG A 116 -52.59 2.34 -1.51
N ALA A 117 -52.44 2.82 -0.28
CA ALA A 117 -52.85 2.14 0.94
C ALA A 117 -54.32 1.71 0.85
N ARG A 118 -55.22 2.59 0.39
CA ARG A 118 -56.64 2.27 0.20
C ARG A 118 -56.94 1.21 -0.85
N LYS A 119 -56.10 1.09 -1.91
CA LYS A 119 -56.24 0.02 -2.91
C LYS A 119 -56.07 -1.36 -2.25
N TYR A 120 -55.19 -1.46 -1.26
CA TYR A 120 -54.89 -2.71 -0.57
C TYR A 120 -55.64 -2.88 0.75
N PHE A 121 -56.10 -1.77 1.35
CA PHE A 121 -56.86 -1.70 2.60
C PHE A 121 -58.08 -0.79 2.41
N PRO A 122 -59.17 -1.28 1.79
CA PRO A 122 -60.37 -0.47 1.54
C PRO A 122 -61.05 0.06 2.81
N GLN A 123 -60.80 -0.58 3.96
CA GLN A 123 -61.32 -0.19 5.27
C GLN A 123 -60.60 1.02 5.88
N LEU A 124 -59.51 1.49 5.26
CA LEU A 124 -58.75 2.65 5.73
C LEU A 124 -59.57 3.93 5.49
N PRO A 125 -59.75 4.79 6.51
CA PRO A 125 -60.53 6.02 6.37
C PRO A 125 -59.94 7.02 5.36
N GLU A 126 -60.76 8.02 4.99
CA GLU A 126 -60.39 9.44 4.93
C GLU A 126 -58.96 9.77 5.42
N LEU A 127 -57.88 9.76 4.62
CA LEU A 127 -56.60 10.31 5.07
C LEU A 127 -56.76 11.82 4.96
N ASP A 128 -56.95 12.49 6.09
CA ASP A 128 -57.16 13.93 6.13
C ASP A 128 -55.81 14.64 5.91
N PRO A 129 -55.63 15.43 4.83
CA PRO A 129 -54.39 16.15 4.59
C PRO A 129 -54.14 17.30 5.58
N LYS A 130 -55.04 17.57 6.54
CA LYS A 130 -55.01 18.76 7.41
C LYS A 130 -55.26 18.47 8.89
N HIS A 131 -54.46 17.60 9.50
CA HIS A 131 -54.24 17.76 10.94
C HIS A 131 -53.23 18.90 11.15
N LYS A 132 -53.62 19.95 11.89
CA LYS A 132 -52.65 20.90 12.46
C LYS A 132 -51.80 20.12 13.46
N HIS A 133 -50.65 19.65 13.03
CA HIS A 133 -49.70 19.03 13.93
C HIS A 133 -49.26 20.08 14.97
N SER A 134 -49.09 19.67 16.23
CA SER A 134 -48.43 20.54 17.19
C SER A 134 -46.99 20.77 16.72
N VAL A 135 -46.45 21.96 16.94
CA VAL A 135 -45.05 22.33 16.59
C VAL A 135 -44.06 21.26 17.08
N PHE A 136 -44.32 20.64 18.23
CA PHE A 136 -43.51 19.54 18.75
C PHE A 136 -43.49 18.30 17.83
N PHE A 137 -44.64 17.92 17.27
CA PHE A 137 -44.72 16.81 16.33
C PHE A 137 -44.02 17.14 15.00
N GLU A 138 -44.14 18.37 14.51
CA GLU A 138 -43.43 18.81 13.31
C GLU A 138 -41.90 18.73 13.50
N ILE A 139 -41.40 19.16 14.67
CA ILE A 139 -39.97 19.04 15.01
C ILE A 139 -39.53 17.57 15.01
N LEU A 140 -40.32 16.68 15.61
CA LEU A 140 -39.99 15.25 15.61
C LEU A 140 -40.00 14.64 14.22
N GLU A 141 -40.90 15.04 13.33
CA GLU A 141 -40.93 14.60 11.93
C GLU A 141 -39.69 15.06 11.16
N TRP A 142 -39.25 16.31 11.37
CA TRP A 142 -37.99 16.80 10.80
C TRP A 142 -36.77 16.03 11.31
N VAL A 143 -36.71 15.77 12.63
CA VAL A 143 -35.64 14.97 13.23
C VAL A 143 -35.62 13.56 12.64
N ASP A 144 -36.78 12.91 12.54
CA ASP A 144 -36.93 11.58 11.94
C ASP A 144 -36.47 11.55 10.48
N ALA A 145 -36.85 12.54 9.68
CA ALA A 145 -36.41 12.66 8.29
C ALA A 145 -34.88 12.82 8.17
N ILE A 146 -34.26 13.61 9.07
CA ILE A 146 -32.80 13.78 9.12
C ILE A 146 -32.11 12.46 9.51
N VAL A 147 -32.63 11.76 10.51
CA VAL A 147 -32.10 10.44 10.94
C VAL A 147 -32.20 9.43 9.80
N GLN A 148 -33.34 9.35 9.14
CA GLN A 148 -33.55 8.45 8.00
C GLN A 148 -32.58 8.78 6.84
N ALA A 149 -32.42 10.07 6.51
CA ALA A 149 -31.46 10.51 5.50
C ALA A 149 -30.02 10.10 5.88
N ALA A 150 -29.62 10.30 7.14
CA ALA A 150 -28.30 9.89 7.64
C ALA A 150 -28.08 8.37 7.52
N CYS A 151 -29.09 7.56 7.87
CA CYS A 151 -29.04 6.10 7.72
C CYS A 151 -28.90 5.67 6.26
N VAL A 152 -29.65 6.28 5.33
CA VAL A 152 -29.52 6.02 3.89
C VAL A 152 -28.13 6.37 3.41
N VAL A 153 -27.62 7.56 3.72
CA VAL A 153 -26.30 7.98 3.26
C VAL A 153 -25.19 7.12 3.88
N LEU A 154 -25.35 6.63 5.11
CA LEU A 154 -24.44 5.65 5.71
C LEU A 154 -24.39 4.35 4.88
N LEU A 155 -25.53 3.78 4.48
CA LEU A 155 -25.56 2.61 3.61
C LEU A 155 -24.91 2.89 2.25
N PHE A 156 -25.22 4.03 1.64
CA PHE A 156 -24.57 4.47 0.42
C PHE A 156 -23.05 4.58 0.59
N THR A 157 -22.59 5.02 1.77
CA THR A 157 -21.16 5.18 2.05
C THR A 157 -20.45 3.83 2.21
N VAL A 158 -21.13 2.87 2.83
CA VAL A 158 -20.62 1.50 3.01
C VAL A 158 -20.50 0.79 1.67
N PHE A 159 -21.54 0.86 0.82
CA PHE A 159 -21.66 0.01 -0.37
C PHE A 159 -21.37 0.71 -1.71
N VAL A 160 -21.56 2.02 -1.83
CA VAL A 160 -21.54 2.71 -3.13
C VAL A 160 -20.27 3.53 -3.32
N PHE A 161 -20.05 4.56 -2.51
CA PHE A 161 -18.87 5.41 -2.60
C PHE A 161 -18.49 5.99 -1.24
N GLN A 162 -17.23 6.32 -1.04
CA GLN A 162 -16.78 6.95 0.20
C GLN A 162 -15.79 8.09 -0.07
N LEU A 163 -15.87 9.15 0.75
CA LEU A 163 -14.91 10.25 0.70
C LEU A 163 -13.66 9.92 1.53
N TYR A 164 -12.49 10.16 0.94
CA TYR A 164 -11.18 9.99 1.59
C TYR A 164 -10.38 11.28 1.47
N VAL A 165 -9.63 11.61 2.52
CA VAL A 165 -8.64 12.71 2.49
C VAL A 165 -7.28 12.11 2.19
N ILE A 166 -6.54 12.69 1.23
CA ILE A 166 -5.18 12.28 0.88
C ILE A 166 -4.21 12.82 1.95
N PRO A 167 -3.58 11.95 2.77
CA PRO A 167 -2.78 12.41 3.91
C PRO A 167 -1.28 12.57 3.59
N SER A 168 -0.83 12.10 2.43
CA SER A 168 0.59 11.95 2.09
C SER A 168 0.88 12.32 0.65
N GLU A 169 2.15 12.60 0.37
CA GLU A 169 2.63 13.03 -0.95
C GLU A 169 2.88 11.88 -1.94
N SER A 170 2.61 10.64 -1.54
CA SER A 170 2.92 9.46 -2.37
C SER A 170 2.21 9.41 -3.71
N MET A 171 1.13 10.17 -3.88
CA MET A 171 0.34 10.24 -5.10
C MET A 171 0.48 11.59 -5.84
N VAL A 172 1.41 12.44 -5.41
CA VAL A 172 1.75 13.68 -6.11
C VAL A 172 2.43 13.33 -7.44
N PRO A 173 2.12 14.00 -8.57
CA PRO A 173 1.33 15.24 -8.68
C PRO A 173 -0.17 15.07 -8.90
N GLN A 174 -0.66 13.84 -9.10
CA GLN A 174 -2.07 13.60 -9.43
C GLN A 174 -2.97 13.97 -8.25
N PHE A 175 -2.59 13.56 -7.04
CA PHE A 175 -3.28 13.92 -5.81
C PHE A 175 -2.36 14.69 -4.86
N MET A 176 -2.83 15.83 -4.39
CA MET A 176 -2.12 16.65 -3.40
C MET A 176 -2.54 16.32 -1.98
N VAL A 177 -1.67 16.63 -1.03
CA VAL A 177 -2.01 16.49 0.40
C VAL A 177 -3.20 17.38 0.72
N GLY A 178 -4.24 16.79 1.34
CA GLY A 178 -5.49 17.46 1.67
C GLY A 178 -6.59 17.34 0.63
N ASP A 179 -6.32 16.81 -0.58
CA ASP A 179 -7.37 16.53 -1.55
C ASP A 179 -8.39 15.55 -0.96
N ARG A 180 -9.69 15.83 -1.17
CA ARG A 180 -10.79 14.92 -0.85
C ARG A 180 -11.25 14.22 -2.11
N VAL A 181 -11.11 12.91 -2.12
CA VAL A 181 -11.34 12.07 -3.29
C VAL A 181 -12.52 11.14 -3.08
N ALA A 182 -13.25 10.84 -4.15
CA ALA A 182 -14.35 9.88 -4.13
C ALA A 182 -13.83 8.48 -4.48
N GLY A 183 -13.89 7.57 -3.51
CA GLY A 183 -13.62 6.16 -3.69
C GLY A 183 -14.89 5.40 -4.09
N ILE A 184 -14.99 4.95 -5.33
CA ILE A 184 -16.11 4.17 -5.84
C ILE A 184 -15.93 2.72 -5.39
N LYS A 185 -16.89 2.20 -4.60
CA LYS A 185 -16.81 0.87 -3.98
C LYS A 185 -17.71 -0.14 -4.66
N PHE A 186 -18.86 0.31 -5.18
CA PHE A 186 -19.89 -0.55 -5.76
C PHE A 186 -19.35 -1.55 -6.79
N LEU A 187 -18.57 -1.06 -7.75
CA LEU A 187 -18.01 -1.90 -8.81
C LEU A 187 -16.86 -2.78 -8.32
N SER A 188 -16.16 -2.36 -7.26
CA SER A 188 -15.05 -3.12 -6.65
C SER A 188 -15.50 -4.30 -5.79
N GLY A 189 -16.81 -4.54 -5.65
CA GLY A 189 -17.34 -5.60 -4.80
C GLY A 189 -17.22 -5.23 -3.32
N PRO A 190 -18.08 -4.33 -2.81
CA PRO A 190 -17.97 -3.80 -1.46
C PRO A 190 -18.05 -4.92 -0.43
N THR A 191 -17.21 -4.83 0.60
CA THR A 191 -17.23 -5.76 1.74
C THR A 191 -18.43 -5.50 2.63
N PHE A 192 -19.09 -6.55 3.09
CA PHE A 192 -20.14 -6.42 4.09
C PHE A 192 -19.53 -5.97 5.43
N PRO A 193 -20.16 -5.07 6.21
CA PRO A 193 -19.52 -4.43 7.36
C PRO A 193 -18.91 -5.41 8.38
N LEU A 194 -17.62 -5.26 8.71
CA LEU A 194 -16.91 -6.14 9.66
C LEU A 194 -16.93 -7.64 9.27
N SER A 195 -17.04 -7.94 7.98
CA SER A 195 -17.02 -9.30 7.45
C SER A 195 -15.87 -9.49 6.45
N SER A 196 -15.49 -10.74 6.20
CA SER A 196 -14.66 -11.11 5.05
C SER A 196 -15.46 -11.25 3.75
N PHE A 197 -16.79 -11.40 3.83
CA PHE A 197 -17.66 -11.53 2.67
C PHE A 197 -17.71 -10.24 1.86
N ARG A 198 -17.54 -10.39 0.54
CA ARG A 198 -17.61 -9.31 -0.44
C ARG A 198 -18.69 -9.61 -1.47
N PHE A 199 -19.40 -8.58 -1.88
CA PHE A 199 -20.24 -8.69 -3.06
C PHE A 199 -19.38 -8.94 -4.31
N PRO A 200 -19.94 -9.56 -5.37
CA PRO A 200 -19.20 -9.84 -6.60
C PRO A 200 -18.53 -8.57 -7.16
N GLN A 201 -17.23 -8.68 -7.43
CA GLN A 201 -16.48 -7.62 -8.07
C GLN A 201 -16.85 -7.57 -9.56
N LEU A 202 -17.40 -6.44 -10.00
CA LEU A 202 -17.76 -6.20 -11.40
C LEU A 202 -16.66 -5.44 -12.16
N HIS A 203 -15.85 -4.66 -11.44
CA HIS A 203 -14.72 -3.92 -12.00
C HIS A 203 -13.57 -4.86 -12.34
N LYS A 204 -13.04 -4.76 -13.56
CA LYS A 204 -11.76 -5.37 -13.91
C LYS A 204 -10.70 -4.30 -13.77
N TYR A 205 -9.75 -4.52 -12.87
CA TYR A 205 -8.70 -3.55 -12.62
C TYR A 205 -7.71 -3.53 -13.77
N GLU A 206 -7.41 -2.34 -14.26
CA GLU A 206 -6.47 -2.13 -15.34
C GLU A 206 -5.22 -1.40 -14.83
N ARG A 207 -4.13 -1.48 -15.61
CA ARG A 207 -2.92 -0.73 -15.28
C ARG A 207 -3.22 0.75 -15.34
N GLY A 208 -2.75 1.49 -14.36
CA GLY A 208 -3.04 2.92 -14.23
C GLY A 208 -4.25 3.22 -13.35
N ASP A 209 -5.10 2.23 -13.02
CA ASP A 209 -6.17 2.44 -12.05
C ASP A 209 -5.60 2.86 -10.70
N VAL A 210 -6.19 3.92 -10.12
CA VAL A 210 -5.89 4.31 -8.75
C VAL A 210 -6.89 3.64 -7.82
N VAL A 211 -6.37 2.92 -6.83
CA VAL A 211 -7.15 2.11 -5.90
C VAL A 211 -6.89 2.52 -4.46
N ILE A 212 -7.93 2.36 -3.65
CA ILE A 212 -7.85 2.45 -2.19
C ILE A 212 -7.65 1.04 -1.67
N ILE A 213 -6.64 0.83 -0.84
CA ILE A 213 -6.34 -0.47 -0.23
C ILE A 213 -6.20 -0.37 1.28
N ARG A 214 -6.51 -1.47 1.98
CA ARG A 214 -6.06 -1.62 3.36
C ARG A 214 -4.55 -1.77 3.39
N ASN A 215 -3.89 -1.02 4.26
CA ASN A 215 -2.44 -1.06 4.35
C ASN A 215 -1.97 -2.48 4.77
N PRO A 216 -1.18 -3.17 3.93
CA PRO A 216 -0.81 -4.57 4.14
C PRO A 216 0.16 -4.80 5.30
N HIS A 217 0.76 -3.75 5.83
CA HIS A 217 1.67 -3.86 6.96
C HIS A 217 0.95 -3.96 8.31
N TYR A 218 -0.34 -3.58 8.37
CA TYR A 218 -1.13 -3.76 9.59
C TYR A 218 -1.75 -5.14 9.63
N LYS A 219 -1.73 -5.76 10.81
CA LYS A 219 -2.38 -7.05 11.04
C LYS A 219 -3.90 -6.90 10.99
N ASN A 220 -4.54 -7.86 10.33
CA ASN A 220 -5.99 -8.01 10.27
C ASN A 220 -6.51 -8.56 11.61
N GLU A 221 -6.55 -7.72 12.63
CA GLU A 221 -7.10 -8.06 13.94
C GLU A 221 -8.52 -7.48 14.10
N PRO A 222 -9.48 -8.17 14.73
CA PRO A 222 -10.86 -7.70 14.85
C PRO A 222 -11.01 -6.34 15.55
N ASN A 223 -10.13 -6.04 16.52
CA ASN A 223 -10.12 -4.73 17.15
C ASN A 223 -9.66 -3.63 16.18
N ASN A 224 -8.70 -3.93 15.31
CA ASN A 224 -8.24 -3.02 14.26
C ASN A 224 -9.32 -2.81 13.20
N GLU A 225 -10.04 -3.86 12.81
CA GLU A 225 -11.17 -3.77 11.88
C GLU A 225 -12.32 -2.95 12.46
N LEU A 226 -12.68 -3.18 13.73
CA LEU A 226 -13.70 -2.40 14.41
C LEU A 226 -13.28 -0.92 14.53
N LYS A 227 -12.03 -0.65 14.93
CA LYS A 227 -11.50 0.72 15.03
C LYS A 227 -11.45 1.41 13.67
N PHE A 228 -11.08 0.68 12.62
CA PHE A 228 -11.13 1.18 11.26
C PHE A 228 -12.56 1.54 10.87
N PHE A 229 -13.50 0.61 10.99
CA PHE A 229 -14.90 0.83 10.64
C PHE A 229 -15.53 2.00 11.41
N THR A 230 -15.33 2.07 12.73
CA THR A 230 -15.85 3.18 13.54
C THR A 230 -15.18 4.50 13.20
N SER A 231 -13.88 4.51 12.89
CA SER A 231 -13.21 5.72 12.41
C SER A 231 -13.76 6.20 11.07
N GLN A 232 -14.02 5.30 10.13
CA GLN A 232 -14.65 5.66 8.85
C GLN A 232 -16.05 6.27 9.07
N LEU A 233 -16.83 5.71 10.01
CA LEU A 233 -18.15 6.25 10.36
C LEU A 233 -18.05 7.64 11.01
N VAL A 234 -17.10 7.85 11.92
CA VAL A 234 -16.87 9.17 12.54
C VAL A 234 -16.38 10.19 11.51
N GLN A 235 -15.45 9.81 10.63
CA GLN A 235 -15.03 10.67 9.52
C GLN A 235 -16.23 11.05 8.66
N TYR A 236 -17.13 10.11 8.37
CA TYR A 236 -18.33 10.41 7.60
C TYR A 236 -19.27 11.38 8.33
N LEU A 237 -19.63 11.10 9.58
CA LEU A 237 -20.54 11.96 10.37
C LEU A 237 -19.97 13.37 10.61
N THR A 238 -18.65 13.52 10.52
CA THR A 238 -17.95 14.79 10.69
C THR A 238 -17.47 15.40 9.37
N LEU A 239 -17.93 14.89 8.21
CA LEU A 239 -17.51 15.37 6.88
C LEU A 239 -15.99 15.45 6.72
N THR A 240 -15.30 14.40 7.16
CA THR A 240 -13.84 14.22 7.20
C THR A 240 -13.08 15.14 8.17
N ALA A 241 -13.78 15.86 9.06
CA ALA A 241 -13.13 16.76 10.02
C ALA A 241 -12.41 16.02 11.16
N VAL A 242 -12.90 14.85 11.58
CA VAL A 242 -12.33 14.10 12.71
C VAL A 242 -11.84 12.73 12.26
N ASN A 243 -10.56 12.45 12.49
CA ASN A 243 -9.96 11.13 12.28
C ASN A 243 -9.49 10.53 13.61
N ILE A 244 -10.13 9.44 14.04
CA ILE A 244 -9.82 8.72 15.28
C ILE A 244 -8.96 7.46 15.05
N ASN A 245 -8.59 7.16 13.79
CA ASN A 245 -7.76 6.01 13.46
C ASN A 245 -6.30 6.31 13.82
N LYS A 246 -5.97 6.20 15.10
CA LYS A 246 -4.62 6.41 15.62
C LYS A 246 -3.90 5.08 15.89
N ASP A 247 -2.60 5.03 15.70
CA ASP A 247 -1.74 3.91 16.12
C ASP A 247 -1.52 3.91 17.64
N GLU A 248 -0.74 2.95 18.14
CA GLU A 248 -0.41 2.79 19.56
C GLU A 248 0.33 4.01 20.14
N ASN A 249 1.02 4.78 19.28
CA ASN A 249 1.76 5.98 19.64
C ASN A 249 0.91 7.26 19.52
N GLY A 250 -0.37 7.14 19.18
CA GLY A 250 -1.29 8.28 19.03
C GLY A 250 -1.19 9.01 17.69
N ASN A 251 -0.37 8.53 16.75
CA ASN A 251 -0.25 9.10 15.41
C ASN A 251 -1.37 8.58 14.51
N VAL A 252 -1.80 9.39 13.53
CA VAL A 252 -2.81 8.94 12.56
C VAL A 252 -2.25 7.77 11.75
N LYS A 253 -2.96 6.64 11.81
CA LYS A 253 -2.63 5.43 11.07
C LYS A 253 -2.82 5.67 9.57
N ALA A 254 -1.80 5.33 8.78
CA ALA A 254 -1.85 5.42 7.31
C ALA A 254 -2.66 4.25 6.73
N ASP A 255 -3.95 4.20 7.04
CA ASP A 255 -4.91 3.19 6.59
C ASP A 255 -6.30 3.84 6.39
N PRO A 256 -6.84 3.87 5.16
CA PRO A 256 -6.36 3.17 3.97
C PRO A 256 -5.26 3.92 3.20
N LEU A 257 -4.60 3.23 2.27
CA LEU A 257 -3.64 3.81 1.32
C LEU A 257 -4.31 4.02 -0.04
N VAL A 258 -3.89 5.07 -0.75
CA VAL A 258 -4.21 5.28 -2.17
C VAL A 258 -2.94 5.01 -2.98
N LYS A 259 -3.02 4.14 -3.99
CA LYS A 259 -1.91 3.71 -4.85
C LYS A 259 -2.40 3.44 -6.28
N ARG A 260 -1.49 3.49 -7.24
CA ARG A 260 -1.76 3.18 -8.65
C ARG A 260 -1.32 1.77 -8.99
N ILE A 261 -2.15 1.04 -9.75
CA ILE A 261 -1.81 -0.30 -10.24
C ILE A 261 -0.75 -0.18 -11.33
N VAL A 262 0.37 -0.87 -11.10
CA VAL A 262 1.56 -0.88 -11.95
C VAL A 262 1.94 -2.29 -12.42
N GLY A 263 1.41 -3.37 -11.83
CA GLY A 263 1.59 -4.74 -12.33
C GLY A 263 0.28 -5.50 -12.32
N LEU A 264 0.00 -6.21 -13.41
CA LEU A 264 -1.22 -6.99 -13.62
C LEU A 264 -0.97 -8.50 -13.44
N PRO A 265 -2.03 -9.30 -13.26
CA PRO A 265 -1.92 -10.75 -13.31
C PRO A 265 -1.19 -11.25 -14.57
N GLY A 266 -0.35 -12.28 -14.40
CA GLY A 266 0.44 -12.87 -15.48
C GLY A 266 1.65 -12.03 -15.90
N GLU A 267 2.06 -11.04 -15.10
CA GLU A 267 3.22 -10.20 -15.39
C GLU A 267 4.32 -10.33 -14.34
N LYS A 268 5.55 -10.11 -14.79
CA LYS A 268 6.71 -9.74 -13.99
C LYS A 268 7.04 -8.28 -14.22
N ILE A 269 7.48 -7.61 -13.18
CA ILE A 269 7.90 -6.21 -13.23
C ILE A 269 9.31 -6.05 -12.69
N MET A 270 10.04 -5.08 -13.21
CA MET A 270 11.39 -4.72 -12.78
C MET A 270 11.53 -3.20 -12.91
N LEU A 271 12.28 -2.56 -12.01
CA LEU A 271 12.52 -1.12 -12.04
C LEU A 271 14.02 -0.87 -12.08
N VAL A 272 14.51 -0.20 -13.11
CA VAL A 272 15.94 0.10 -13.26
C VAL A 272 16.11 1.52 -13.77
N ASP A 273 16.94 2.31 -13.10
CA ASP A 273 17.22 3.71 -13.44
C ASP A 273 15.95 4.57 -13.54
N GLY A 274 14.95 4.24 -12.73
CA GLY A 274 13.64 4.88 -12.74
C GLY A 274 12.75 4.52 -13.94
N VAL A 275 13.14 3.55 -14.75
CA VAL A 275 12.36 3.01 -15.86
C VAL A 275 11.71 1.69 -15.44
N LEU A 276 10.40 1.58 -15.64
CA LEU A 276 9.65 0.35 -15.41
C LEU A 276 9.81 -0.58 -16.62
N TYR A 277 10.06 -1.85 -16.33
CA TYR A 277 10.13 -2.92 -17.29
C TYR A 277 9.10 -3.98 -16.94
N ILE A 278 8.40 -4.50 -17.96
CA ILE A 278 7.34 -5.49 -17.81
C ILE A 278 7.64 -6.67 -18.72
N LYS A 279 7.44 -7.88 -18.21
CA LYS A 279 7.49 -9.12 -18.97
C LYS A 279 6.20 -9.88 -18.74
N LYS A 280 5.44 -10.14 -19.80
CA LYS A 280 4.20 -10.94 -19.71
C LYS A 280 4.52 -12.43 -19.79
N ALA A 281 3.66 -13.27 -19.23
CA ALA A 281 3.74 -14.70 -19.39
C ALA A 281 3.82 -15.10 -20.88
N GLY A 282 4.82 -15.91 -21.23
CA GLY A 282 5.09 -16.32 -22.61
C GLY A 282 6.00 -15.37 -23.41
N GLU A 283 6.30 -14.17 -22.91
CA GLU A 283 7.34 -13.32 -23.50
C GLU A 283 8.73 -13.76 -23.02
N LYS A 284 9.76 -13.59 -23.86
CA LYS A 284 11.14 -13.90 -23.48
C LYS A 284 11.78 -12.77 -22.70
N ASP A 285 11.62 -11.55 -23.20
CA ASP A 285 12.34 -10.36 -22.75
C ASP A 285 11.43 -9.33 -22.08
N PHE A 286 12.01 -8.58 -21.15
CA PHE A 286 11.39 -7.41 -20.55
C PHE A 286 11.29 -6.25 -21.55
N LYS A 287 10.17 -5.54 -21.52
CA LYS A 287 9.93 -4.33 -22.33
C LYS A 287 9.76 -3.12 -21.41
N SER A 288 10.37 -2.00 -21.79
CA SER A 288 10.16 -0.74 -21.06
C SER A 288 8.71 -0.28 -21.18
N PHE A 289 8.16 0.22 -20.10
CA PHE A 289 6.82 0.81 -20.04
C PHE A 289 6.94 2.28 -19.66
N ASP A 290 6.28 3.13 -20.45
CA ASP A 290 6.27 4.57 -20.21
C ASP A 290 5.22 4.96 -19.17
N GLU A 291 5.70 5.50 -18.06
CA GLU A 291 4.89 5.96 -16.94
C GLU A 291 4.88 7.48 -16.79
N SER A 292 5.49 8.22 -17.73
CA SER A 292 5.59 9.69 -17.70
C SER A 292 4.25 10.41 -17.60
N GLY A 293 3.15 9.74 -17.98
CA GLY A 293 1.79 10.28 -17.86
C GLY A 293 1.31 10.48 -16.42
N TYR A 294 1.88 9.77 -15.44
CA TYR A 294 1.47 9.85 -14.03
C TYR A 294 2.62 9.80 -13.01
N ALA A 295 3.71 9.09 -13.30
CA ALA A 295 4.82 8.91 -12.35
C ALA A 295 5.75 10.13 -12.37
N ALA A 296 6.13 10.59 -11.18
CA ALA A 296 7.05 11.69 -10.98
C ALA A 296 8.27 11.25 -10.16
N TRP A 297 9.45 11.59 -10.69
CA TRP A 297 10.74 11.40 -10.03
C TRP A 297 11.33 12.71 -9.51
N ASN A 298 10.84 13.85 -10.00
CA ASN A 298 11.24 15.17 -9.54
C ASN A 298 9.99 16.01 -9.26
N LEU A 299 9.78 16.37 -7.99
CA LEU A 299 8.67 17.24 -7.61
C LEU A 299 9.07 18.72 -7.62
N SER A 300 10.35 19.06 -7.65
CA SER A 300 10.77 20.47 -7.63
C SER A 300 10.41 21.22 -8.92
N GLU A 301 10.00 20.50 -9.97
CA GLU A 301 9.53 21.05 -11.25
C GLU A 301 8.04 21.40 -11.26
N LEU A 302 7.31 21.09 -10.19
CA LEU A 302 5.90 21.46 -10.07
C LEU A 302 5.72 22.98 -10.01
N SER A 303 4.51 23.45 -10.36
CA SER A 303 4.21 24.87 -10.27
C SER A 303 4.24 25.36 -8.82
N LYS A 304 4.50 26.65 -8.60
CA LYS A 304 4.52 27.25 -7.25
C LYS A 304 3.26 26.92 -6.42
N SER A 305 2.09 26.97 -7.05
CA SER A 305 0.82 26.65 -6.40
C SER A 305 0.67 25.17 -6.03
N GLN A 306 1.35 24.27 -6.74
CA GLN A 306 1.34 22.84 -6.40
C GLN A 306 2.35 22.54 -5.27
N LEU A 307 3.50 23.20 -5.29
CA LEU A 307 4.54 23.06 -4.26
C LEU A 307 4.06 23.47 -2.86
N GLU A 308 3.06 24.35 -2.74
CA GLU A 308 2.41 24.68 -1.45
C GLU A 308 1.82 23.45 -0.74
N TYR A 309 1.49 22.39 -1.48
CA TYR A 309 0.96 21.14 -0.94
C TYR A 309 2.03 20.05 -0.75
N VAL A 310 3.28 20.33 -1.10
CA VAL A 310 4.40 19.38 -1.06
C VAL A 310 5.41 19.88 -0.04
N ARG A 311 5.42 19.27 1.14
CA ARG A 311 6.37 19.56 2.22
C ARG A 311 7.76 19.01 1.90
N ASP A 312 7.82 17.85 1.26
CA ASP A 312 9.07 17.15 1.00
C ASP A 312 9.66 17.44 -0.40
N ALA A 313 9.30 18.56 -1.03
CA ALA A 313 9.77 18.92 -2.37
C ALA A 313 11.32 18.99 -2.46
N GLU A 314 11.98 19.30 -1.35
CA GLU A 314 13.45 19.39 -1.26
C GLU A 314 14.16 18.04 -1.05
N LYS A 315 13.41 16.96 -0.79
CA LYS A 315 14.00 15.62 -0.63
C LYS A 315 14.73 15.19 -1.90
N MET A 316 14.13 15.44 -3.06
CA MET A 316 14.71 15.18 -4.38
C MET A 316 14.62 16.45 -5.25
N THR A 317 15.70 17.21 -5.30
CA THR A 317 15.85 18.37 -6.20
C THR A 317 16.40 17.94 -7.55
N THR A 318 16.27 18.79 -8.57
CA THR A 318 16.90 18.57 -9.89
C THR A 318 18.41 18.30 -9.77
N GLU A 319 19.11 19.01 -8.88
CA GLU A 319 20.56 18.79 -8.65
C GLU A 319 20.85 17.38 -8.10
N LYS A 320 20.12 16.95 -7.07
CA LYS A 320 20.25 15.61 -6.49
C LYS A 320 19.93 14.52 -7.52
N LEU A 321 18.90 14.73 -8.33
CA LEU A 321 18.53 13.81 -9.40
C LEU A 321 19.63 13.72 -10.47
N ASN A 322 20.23 14.85 -10.85
CA ASN A 322 21.35 14.88 -11.80
C ASN A 322 22.60 14.16 -11.25
N ARG A 323 22.93 14.36 -9.97
CA ARG A 323 24.02 13.62 -9.30
C ARG A 323 23.78 12.11 -9.34
N LEU A 324 22.56 11.71 -8.99
CA LEU A 324 22.15 10.31 -9.06
C LEU A 324 22.28 9.75 -10.49
N GLN A 325 21.75 10.45 -11.50
CA GLN A 325 21.79 10.04 -12.91
C GLN A 325 23.20 10.01 -13.49
N SER A 326 24.12 10.79 -12.94
CA SER A 326 25.54 10.76 -13.30
C SER A 326 26.14 9.39 -12.96
N VAL A 327 25.88 8.88 -11.75
CA VAL A 327 26.30 7.53 -11.34
C VAL A 327 25.65 6.46 -12.22
N GLU A 328 24.39 6.64 -12.63
CA GLU A 328 23.71 5.73 -13.57
C GLU A 328 24.38 5.68 -14.95
N THR A 329 24.89 6.81 -15.39
CA THR A 329 25.63 6.92 -16.64
C THR A 329 26.99 6.24 -16.52
N TRP A 330 27.74 6.51 -15.45
CA TRP A 330 29.05 5.92 -15.21
C TRP A 330 28.99 4.40 -15.09
N ARG A 331 28.09 3.87 -14.24
CA ARG A 331 27.92 2.42 -14.06
C ARG A 331 27.50 1.74 -15.35
N LYS A 332 26.69 2.38 -16.19
CA LYS A 332 26.26 1.82 -17.47
C LYS A 332 27.41 1.62 -18.45
N GLN A 333 28.44 2.47 -18.39
CA GLN A 333 29.62 2.46 -19.27
C GLN A 333 30.68 1.44 -18.88
N VAL A 334 30.59 0.82 -17.70
CA VAL A 334 31.57 -0.17 -17.22
C VAL A 334 31.62 -1.38 -18.14
N ASP A 335 32.77 -1.58 -18.78
CA ASP A 335 33.14 -2.81 -19.46
C ASP A 335 33.90 -3.74 -18.48
N PHE A 336 33.42 -4.98 -18.34
CA PHE A 336 34.00 -5.93 -17.39
C PHE A 336 35.43 -6.35 -17.77
N SER A 337 35.79 -6.36 -19.06
CA SER A 337 37.13 -6.73 -19.52
C SER A 337 38.14 -5.62 -19.27
N GLU A 338 37.73 -4.36 -19.43
CA GLU A 338 38.56 -3.20 -19.06
C GLU A 338 38.74 -3.09 -17.55
N ALA A 339 37.65 -3.27 -16.80
CA ALA A 339 37.69 -3.30 -15.34
C ALA A 339 38.62 -4.41 -14.80
N GLU A 340 38.65 -5.57 -15.45
CA GLU A 340 39.59 -6.64 -15.09
C GLU A 340 41.05 -6.21 -15.27
N LYS A 341 41.40 -5.59 -16.41
CA LYS A 341 42.76 -5.12 -16.65
C LYS A 341 43.19 -4.07 -15.63
N GLU A 342 42.27 -3.19 -15.26
CA GLU A 342 42.51 -2.18 -14.22
C GLU A 342 42.74 -2.83 -12.85
N ALA A 343 41.90 -3.80 -12.49
CA ALA A 343 42.06 -4.59 -11.26
C ALA A 343 43.42 -5.30 -11.21
N ASP A 344 43.83 -5.96 -12.29
CA ASP A 344 45.13 -6.62 -12.39
C ASP A 344 46.29 -5.62 -12.21
N GLY A 345 46.16 -4.42 -12.79
CA GLY A 345 47.13 -3.33 -12.61
C GLY A 345 47.26 -2.88 -11.15
N LEU A 346 46.13 -2.74 -10.45
CA LEU A 346 46.11 -2.38 -9.03
C LEU A 346 46.71 -3.49 -8.15
N ILE A 347 46.41 -4.75 -8.45
CA ILE A 347 46.96 -5.91 -7.74
C ILE A 347 48.48 -5.95 -7.87
N GLU A 348 49.02 -5.77 -9.07
CA GLU A 348 50.47 -5.77 -9.29
C GLU A 348 51.16 -4.57 -8.63
N LYS A 349 50.52 -3.39 -8.59
CA LYS A 349 51.01 -2.25 -7.80
C LYS A 349 51.07 -2.58 -6.31
N MET A 350 49.97 -3.08 -5.74
CA MET A 350 49.90 -3.44 -4.31
C MET A 350 50.95 -4.50 -3.94
N LYS A 351 51.12 -5.51 -4.79
CA LYS A 351 52.14 -6.57 -4.62
C LYS A 351 53.56 -6.01 -4.56
N LYS A 352 53.90 -5.07 -5.45
CA LYS A 352 55.21 -4.38 -5.46
C LYS A 352 55.42 -3.52 -4.21
N ILE A 353 54.35 -2.91 -3.68
CA ILE A 353 54.43 -2.11 -2.46
C ILE A 353 54.68 -3.02 -1.25
N LYS A 354 53.91 -4.10 -1.10
CA LYS A 354 54.06 -5.06 0.01
C LYS A 354 55.41 -5.77 0.01
N GLY A 355 55.92 -6.15 -1.16
CA GLY A 355 57.24 -6.79 -1.32
C GLY A 355 57.35 -8.23 -0.80
N LYS A 356 56.38 -8.71 0.01
CA LYS A 356 56.30 -10.09 0.51
C LYS A 356 55.04 -10.77 -0.01
N ALA A 357 55.19 -11.97 -0.57
CA ALA A 357 54.07 -12.80 -1.00
C ALA A 357 53.34 -13.38 0.21
N ASP A 358 52.02 -13.55 0.07
CA ASP A 358 51.20 -14.25 1.05
C ASP A 358 51.40 -15.76 0.96
N THR A 359 51.35 -16.43 2.10
CA THR A 359 51.34 -17.90 2.21
C THR A 359 49.94 -18.45 2.47
N VAL A 360 49.02 -17.59 2.96
CA VAL A 360 47.62 -17.93 3.20
C VAL A 360 46.78 -17.76 1.93
N PHE A 361 46.01 -18.80 1.60
CA PHE A 361 45.12 -18.84 0.43
C PHE A 361 43.65 -18.47 0.75
N SER A 362 43.29 -18.21 2.00
CA SER A 362 41.93 -17.83 2.40
C SER A 362 41.78 -16.30 2.50
N ALA A 363 40.75 -15.76 1.83
CA ALA A 363 40.37 -14.35 1.89
C ALA A 363 39.18 -14.09 2.84
N ASN A 364 38.49 -15.13 3.34
CA ASN A 364 37.16 -15.01 3.92
C ASN A 364 37.11 -14.32 5.29
N ASP A 365 38.23 -14.29 6.03
CA ASP A 365 38.29 -13.76 7.41
C ASP A 365 38.88 -12.34 7.48
N PHE A 366 39.13 -11.68 6.34
CA PHE A 366 39.84 -10.41 6.34
C PHE A 366 38.99 -9.22 6.83
N LEU A 367 37.74 -9.10 6.37
CA LEU A 367 36.75 -8.13 6.89
C LEU A 367 35.40 -8.84 7.14
N PRO A 368 34.70 -8.54 8.24
CA PRO A 368 33.34 -9.01 8.45
C PRO A 368 32.38 -8.40 7.41
N LYS A 369 31.29 -9.11 7.08
CA LYS A 369 30.33 -8.70 6.03
C LYS A 369 29.81 -7.26 6.20
N GLY A 370 29.54 -6.83 7.44
CA GLY A 370 29.07 -5.47 7.71
C GLY A 370 30.08 -4.37 7.36
N GLN A 371 31.38 -4.67 7.32
CA GLN A 371 32.41 -3.69 6.98
C GLN A 371 32.49 -3.36 5.49
N TYR A 372 31.83 -4.11 4.60
CA TYR A 372 31.76 -3.80 3.16
C TYR A 372 30.77 -2.68 2.80
N LEU A 373 30.25 -1.96 3.80
CA LEU A 373 29.51 -0.71 3.58
C LEU A 373 30.51 0.40 3.20
N ILE A 374 30.19 1.20 2.18
CA ILE A 374 31.09 2.27 1.68
C ILE A 374 31.52 3.21 2.82
N ASN A 375 30.60 3.65 3.67
CA ASN A 375 30.91 4.57 4.77
C ASN A 375 31.88 3.96 5.80
N TYR A 376 31.83 2.65 6.04
CA TYR A 376 32.77 1.96 6.94
C TYR A 376 34.12 1.73 6.26
N MET A 377 34.15 1.26 5.01
CA MET A 377 35.41 1.11 4.27
C MET A 377 36.12 2.44 4.04
N ALA A 378 35.38 3.51 3.74
CA ALA A 378 35.92 4.85 3.58
C ALA A 378 36.47 5.40 4.89
N LYS A 379 35.78 5.17 6.02
CA LYS A 379 36.30 5.56 7.35
C LYS A 379 37.58 4.80 7.71
N ASP A 380 37.60 3.48 7.46
CA ASP A 380 38.70 2.61 7.86
C ASP A 380 39.76 2.44 6.74
N ASN A 381 39.73 3.28 5.70
CA ASN A 381 40.51 3.09 4.47
C ASN A 381 42.03 2.96 4.70
N GLU A 382 42.56 3.74 5.63
CA GLU A 382 43.97 3.72 6.05
C GLU A 382 44.32 2.44 6.81
N ILE A 383 43.45 2.04 7.74
CA ILE A 383 43.59 0.82 8.54
C ILE A 383 43.55 -0.42 7.64
N ILE A 384 42.62 -0.46 6.69
CA ILE A 384 42.50 -1.55 5.71
C ILE A 384 43.76 -1.65 4.87
N ALA A 385 44.25 -0.53 4.32
CA ALA A 385 45.49 -0.50 3.53
C ALA A 385 46.70 -1.01 4.34
N SER A 386 46.87 -0.53 5.57
CA SER A 386 47.90 -1.01 6.49
C SER A 386 47.77 -2.51 6.78
N LYS A 387 46.54 -3.00 6.99
CA LYS A 387 46.27 -4.43 7.22
C LYS A 387 46.62 -5.29 6.01
N ILE A 388 46.37 -4.83 4.78
CA ILE A 388 46.77 -5.51 3.54
C ILE A 388 48.28 -5.71 3.49
N LEU A 389 49.04 -4.66 3.87
CA LEU A 389 50.50 -4.68 3.86
C LEU A 389 51.11 -5.57 4.95
N THR A 390 50.47 -5.65 6.12
CA THR A 390 51.05 -6.28 7.31
C THR A 390 50.58 -7.71 7.56
N THR A 391 49.39 -8.10 7.08
CA THR A 391 48.79 -9.40 7.35
C THR A 391 49.14 -10.43 6.28
N ASP A 392 49.51 -11.66 6.68
CA ASP A 392 49.63 -12.79 5.75
C ASP A 392 48.24 -13.23 5.27
N GLY A 393 47.99 -13.12 3.96
CA GLY A 393 46.68 -13.26 3.32
C GLY A 393 46.03 -11.93 2.88
N GLY A 394 46.66 -10.78 3.18
CA GLY A 394 46.15 -9.46 2.78
C GLY A 394 46.13 -9.20 1.27
N LEU A 395 47.15 -9.64 0.51
CA LEU A 395 47.14 -9.61 -0.97
C LEU A 395 46.15 -10.62 -1.53
N THR A 396 46.02 -11.80 -0.92
CA THR A 396 45.03 -12.81 -1.30
C THR A 396 43.63 -12.23 -1.20
N TRP A 397 43.31 -11.57 -0.08
CA TRP A 397 42.05 -10.84 0.07
C TRP A 397 41.92 -9.69 -0.92
N PHE A 398 42.94 -8.84 -1.09
CA PHE A 398 42.85 -7.70 -2.01
C PHE A 398 42.57 -8.14 -3.45
N LYS A 399 43.21 -9.21 -3.91
CA LYS A 399 42.92 -9.86 -5.20
C LYS A 399 41.49 -10.39 -5.26
N ALA A 400 41.04 -11.09 -4.23
CA ALA A 400 39.68 -11.64 -4.18
C ALA A 400 38.63 -10.51 -4.18
N PHE A 401 38.82 -9.47 -3.37
CA PHE A 401 37.99 -8.28 -3.35
C PHE A 401 37.89 -7.65 -4.74
N LEU A 402 38.99 -7.51 -5.47
CA LEU A 402 39.01 -6.87 -6.79
C LEU A 402 38.58 -7.77 -7.95
N LYS A 403 38.50 -9.10 -7.82
CA LYS A 403 38.20 -10.00 -8.96
C LYS A 403 37.06 -11.00 -8.76
N ASN A 404 36.60 -11.25 -7.53
CA ASN A 404 35.60 -12.30 -7.27
C ASN A 404 34.18 -11.97 -7.78
N TRP A 405 33.98 -10.79 -8.37
CA TRP A 405 32.77 -10.47 -9.12
C TRP A 405 32.71 -11.15 -10.49
N GLN A 406 33.81 -11.77 -10.93
CA GLN A 406 33.84 -12.63 -12.10
C GLN A 406 32.98 -13.86 -11.84
N PRO A 407 32.04 -14.20 -12.74
CA PRO A 407 31.28 -15.41 -12.58
C PRO A 407 32.21 -16.63 -12.75
N GLU A 408 31.93 -17.71 -12.02
CA GLU A 408 32.62 -18.99 -12.21
C GLU A 408 32.47 -19.47 -13.66
N THR A 409 33.39 -20.29 -14.17
CA THR A 409 33.50 -20.68 -15.59
C THR A 409 32.21 -21.18 -16.28
N ASP A 410 31.18 -21.55 -15.52
CA ASP A 410 29.86 -22.00 -16.01
C ASP A 410 28.73 -20.96 -15.90
N LYS A 411 28.96 -19.82 -15.22
CA LYS A 411 28.04 -18.68 -15.16
C LYS A 411 28.58 -17.57 -16.08
N ASN A 412 27.72 -16.99 -16.89
CA ASN A 412 28.13 -15.96 -17.84
C ASN A 412 27.28 -14.70 -17.57
N PHE A 413 27.86 -13.50 -17.67
CA PHE A 413 27.12 -12.24 -17.46
C PHE A 413 25.89 -12.11 -18.39
N SER A 414 25.78 -12.95 -19.42
CA SER A 414 24.62 -13.08 -20.29
C SER A 414 23.35 -13.60 -19.59
N GLN A 415 23.47 -14.22 -18.40
CA GLN A 415 22.32 -14.66 -17.61
C GLN A 415 21.76 -13.57 -16.70
N TYR A 416 22.48 -12.46 -16.52
CA TYR A 416 22.06 -11.39 -15.64
C TYR A 416 20.88 -10.66 -16.27
N ASN A 417 19.82 -10.45 -15.50
CA ASN A 417 18.81 -9.49 -15.90
C ASN A 417 19.39 -8.06 -15.85
N LEU A 418 18.63 -7.08 -16.35
CA LEU A 418 19.12 -5.70 -16.43
C LEU A 418 19.50 -5.14 -15.05
N TYR A 419 18.70 -5.40 -14.01
CA TYR A 419 18.95 -4.94 -12.64
C TYR A 419 20.26 -5.53 -12.09
N GLU A 420 20.44 -6.85 -12.21
CA GLU A 420 21.63 -7.55 -11.74
C GLU A 420 22.88 -7.06 -12.46
N LYS A 421 22.82 -6.90 -13.78
CA LYS A 421 23.94 -6.35 -14.58
C LYS A 421 24.33 -4.97 -14.08
N ARG A 422 23.33 -4.13 -13.86
CA ARG A 422 23.46 -2.77 -13.36
C ARG A 422 24.09 -2.71 -11.97
N ASN A 423 23.68 -3.56 -11.04
CA ASN A 423 24.31 -3.61 -9.72
C ASN A 423 25.71 -4.22 -9.76
N ALA A 424 25.99 -5.19 -10.62
CA ALA A 424 27.32 -5.75 -10.80
C ALA A 424 28.32 -4.71 -11.33
N GLN A 425 27.91 -3.90 -12.31
CA GLN A 425 28.72 -2.78 -12.80
C GLN A 425 29.01 -1.75 -11.69
N LEU A 426 28.00 -1.41 -10.88
CA LEU A 426 28.18 -0.51 -9.74
C LEU A 426 29.14 -1.10 -8.68
N ASN A 427 29.00 -2.38 -8.37
CA ASN A 427 29.88 -3.09 -7.44
C ASN A 427 31.33 -3.04 -7.93
N VAL A 428 31.57 -3.25 -9.23
CA VAL A 428 32.91 -3.14 -9.84
C VAL A 428 33.47 -1.73 -9.72
N LEU A 429 32.69 -0.69 -10.04
CA LEU A 429 33.14 0.71 -9.89
C LEU A 429 33.61 1.02 -8.47
N ILE A 430 32.79 0.69 -7.48
CA ILE A 430 33.10 0.97 -6.07
C ILE A 430 34.34 0.19 -5.65
N LYS A 431 34.47 -1.07 -6.07
CA LYS A 431 35.65 -1.90 -5.79
C LYS A 431 36.92 -1.34 -6.38
N LEU A 432 36.90 -0.88 -7.63
CA LEU A 432 38.04 -0.26 -8.28
C LEU A 432 38.42 1.06 -7.60
N ALA A 433 37.46 1.89 -7.22
CA ALA A 433 37.70 3.11 -6.45
C ALA A 433 38.39 2.82 -5.11
N PHE A 434 37.88 1.84 -4.33
CA PHE A 434 38.58 1.38 -3.11
C PHE A 434 39.96 0.79 -3.40
N GLY A 435 40.09 0.03 -4.49
CA GLY A 435 41.38 -0.50 -4.94
C GLY A 435 42.42 0.58 -5.15
N LYS A 436 42.06 1.66 -5.85
CA LYS A 436 42.90 2.85 -6.04
C LYS A 436 43.24 3.50 -4.70
N LEU A 437 42.26 3.73 -3.85
CA LEU A 437 42.46 4.36 -2.53
C LEU A 437 43.43 3.54 -1.67
N PHE A 438 43.26 2.22 -1.61
CA PHE A 438 44.14 1.35 -0.83
C PHE A 438 45.57 1.32 -1.39
N VAL A 439 45.74 1.27 -2.71
CA VAL A 439 47.07 1.37 -3.34
C VAL A 439 47.71 2.71 -3.00
N ARG A 440 46.96 3.82 -3.12
CA ARG A 440 47.50 5.16 -2.83
C ARG A 440 47.88 5.32 -1.36
N ASN A 441 47.06 4.83 -0.43
CA ASN A 441 47.41 4.80 0.99
C ASN A 441 48.66 3.97 1.25
N ALA A 442 48.81 2.83 0.58
CA ALA A 442 49.96 1.96 0.72
C ALA A 442 51.26 2.61 0.19
N GLU A 443 51.19 3.38 -0.90
CA GLU A 443 52.30 4.20 -1.40
C GLU A 443 52.74 5.24 -0.36
N LEU A 444 51.79 5.99 0.20
CA LEU A 444 52.06 7.00 1.23
C LEU A 444 52.67 6.39 2.50
N TYR A 445 52.23 5.19 2.91
CA TYR A 445 52.88 4.47 4.01
C TYR A 445 54.34 4.11 3.68
N LYS A 446 54.62 3.67 2.45
CA LYS A 446 55.99 3.35 2.01
C LYS A 446 56.87 4.59 1.92
N GLU A 447 56.29 5.75 1.64
CA GLU A 447 56.94 7.06 1.65
C GLU A 447 57.16 7.63 3.05
N ASN A 448 56.65 6.98 4.12
CA ASN A 448 56.60 7.51 5.48
C ASN A 448 55.91 8.90 5.54
N ALA A 449 54.86 9.09 4.75
CA ALA A 449 54.11 10.34 4.69
C ALA A 449 53.44 10.68 6.04
N THR A 450 53.38 11.96 6.40
CA THR A 450 52.72 12.43 7.61
C THR A 450 51.19 12.44 7.46
N ALA A 451 50.47 12.54 8.58
CA ALA A 451 49.01 12.64 8.56
C ALA A 451 48.51 13.85 7.74
N GLU A 452 49.23 14.98 7.78
CA GLU A 452 48.92 16.15 6.96
C GLU A 452 49.08 15.86 5.47
N ARG A 453 50.09 15.06 5.09
CA ARG A 453 50.28 14.64 3.70
C ARG A 453 49.17 13.72 3.23
N PHE A 454 48.70 12.80 4.07
CA PHE A 454 47.51 12.00 3.78
C PHE A 454 46.30 12.91 3.55
N ALA A 455 46.00 13.83 4.47
CA ALA A 455 44.83 14.70 4.40
C ALA A 455 44.84 15.68 3.20
N SER A 456 46.02 16.05 2.70
CA SER A 456 46.20 16.99 1.58
C SER A 456 46.51 16.30 0.24
N ASP A 457 46.48 14.98 0.16
CA ASP A 457 46.74 14.27 -1.09
C ASP A 457 45.56 14.41 -2.06
N GLU A 458 45.82 15.00 -3.22
CA GLU A 458 44.81 15.32 -4.23
C GLU A 458 44.19 14.04 -4.82
N GLU A 459 44.99 13.01 -5.08
CA GLU A 459 44.51 11.73 -5.62
C GLU A 459 43.55 11.04 -4.64
N ARG A 460 43.91 10.98 -3.35
CA ARG A 460 42.99 10.49 -2.31
C ARG A 460 41.70 11.31 -2.26
N THR A 461 41.81 12.63 -2.27
CA THR A 461 40.65 13.53 -2.17
C THR A 461 39.68 13.28 -3.33
N ASN A 462 40.18 13.13 -4.56
CA ASN A 462 39.37 12.83 -5.73
C ASN A 462 38.68 11.45 -5.64
N ILE A 463 39.40 10.41 -5.21
CA ILE A 463 38.82 9.06 -5.05
C ILE A 463 37.77 9.03 -3.93
N ILE A 464 38.02 9.74 -2.82
CA ILE A 464 37.05 9.86 -1.72
C ILE A 464 35.79 10.57 -2.21
N GLY A 465 35.93 11.67 -2.98
CA GLY A 465 34.78 12.34 -3.62
C GLY A 465 33.98 11.42 -4.55
N GLU A 466 34.65 10.58 -5.34
CA GLU A 466 33.99 9.55 -6.17
C GLU A 466 33.19 8.55 -5.32
N LEU A 467 33.78 8.05 -4.22
CA LEU A 467 33.12 7.15 -3.27
C LEU A 467 31.92 7.81 -2.56
N GLU A 468 31.97 9.11 -2.31
CA GLU A 468 30.86 9.88 -1.75
C GLU A 468 29.67 9.94 -2.72
N GLU A 469 29.91 10.09 -4.03
CA GLU A 469 28.84 10.02 -5.04
C GLU A 469 28.20 8.62 -5.09
N TYR A 470 29.00 7.56 -4.98
CA TYR A 470 28.47 6.19 -4.91
C TYR A 470 27.68 5.93 -3.62
N LEU A 471 28.14 6.45 -2.48
CA LEU A 471 27.41 6.37 -1.22
C LEU A 471 26.07 7.11 -1.31
N PHE A 472 26.07 8.30 -1.90
CA PHE A 472 24.85 9.06 -2.18
C PHE A 472 23.88 8.26 -3.05
N TYR A 473 24.35 7.68 -4.15
CA TYR A 473 23.54 6.81 -5.03
C TYR A 473 22.95 5.62 -4.27
N LEU A 474 23.75 4.88 -3.50
CA LEU A 474 23.30 3.71 -2.74
C LEU A 474 22.26 4.05 -1.67
N SER A 475 22.32 5.26 -1.10
CA SER A 475 21.31 5.70 -0.13
C SER A 475 19.91 5.87 -0.74
N LEU A 476 19.82 6.00 -2.07
CA LEU A 476 18.58 6.26 -2.83
C LEU A 476 18.23 5.14 -3.82
N THR A 477 19.10 4.13 -3.97
CA THR A 477 18.93 3.07 -4.97
C THR A 477 17.63 2.28 -4.75
N SER A 478 17.24 2.08 -3.48
CA SER A 478 16.03 1.32 -3.12
C SER A 478 14.74 2.00 -3.61
N GLN A 479 14.74 3.33 -3.72
CA GLN A 479 13.59 4.08 -4.23
C GLN A 479 13.54 4.10 -5.76
N ARG A 480 14.65 3.78 -6.43
CA ARG A 480 14.81 3.95 -7.87
C ARG A 480 14.94 2.64 -8.65
N ASN A 481 15.40 1.60 -7.99
CA ASN A 481 15.68 0.30 -8.56
C ASN A 481 14.98 -0.79 -7.75
N MET A 482 14.49 -1.80 -8.44
CA MET A 482 13.89 -3.01 -7.88
C MET A 482 14.17 -4.13 -8.86
N ASN A 483 14.67 -5.27 -8.34
CA ASN A 483 14.88 -6.46 -9.14
C ASN A 483 13.54 -6.98 -9.70
N GLU A 484 13.60 -7.98 -10.58
CA GLU A 484 12.38 -8.61 -11.07
C GLU A 484 11.51 -9.16 -9.93
N PHE A 485 10.21 -8.97 -10.08
CA PHE A 485 9.21 -9.44 -9.14
C PHE A 485 7.97 -9.95 -9.90
N PRO A 486 7.47 -11.16 -9.60
CA PRO A 486 8.07 -12.18 -8.71
C PRO A 486 9.43 -12.71 -9.18
N GLN A 487 10.26 -13.19 -8.26
CA GLN A 487 11.65 -13.60 -8.56
C GLN A 487 11.75 -15.03 -9.10
N ALA A 488 10.84 -15.95 -8.73
CA ALA A 488 10.94 -17.32 -9.22
C ALA A 488 10.67 -17.35 -10.74
N GLU A 489 11.44 -18.16 -11.48
CA GLU A 489 11.49 -18.11 -12.95
C GLU A 489 10.10 -18.25 -13.60
N GLU A 490 9.31 -19.21 -13.12
CA GLU A 490 7.96 -19.52 -13.60
C GLU A 490 6.84 -18.79 -12.82
N GLU A 491 7.18 -17.90 -11.89
CA GLU A 491 6.20 -17.18 -11.08
C GLU A 491 5.88 -15.81 -11.68
N TYR A 492 4.60 -15.53 -11.83
CA TYR A 492 4.07 -14.23 -12.25
C TYR A 492 3.12 -13.72 -11.18
N ILE A 493 2.78 -12.43 -11.24
CA ILE A 493 1.72 -11.89 -10.38
C ILE A 493 0.47 -12.79 -10.55
N PRO A 494 -0.07 -13.40 -9.47
CA PRO A 494 -1.17 -14.36 -9.61
C PRO A 494 -2.47 -13.72 -10.10
N GLU A 495 -3.37 -14.56 -10.60
CA GLU A 495 -4.75 -14.14 -10.89
C GLU A 495 -5.43 -13.49 -9.68
N GLY A 496 -6.12 -12.38 -9.93
CA GLY A 496 -6.74 -11.56 -8.89
C GLY A 496 -5.76 -10.77 -8.00
N CYS A 497 -4.46 -10.78 -8.28
CA CYS A 497 -3.45 -10.01 -7.56
C CYS A 497 -2.84 -8.90 -8.42
N TYR A 498 -2.41 -7.81 -7.78
CA TYR A 498 -1.91 -6.63 -8.48
C TYR A 498 -0.72 -6.03 -7.73
N PHE A 499 0.25 -5.50 -8.47
CA PHE A 499 1.33 -4.70 -7.90
C PHE A 499 0.98 -3.22 -8.03
N MET A 500 1.26 -2.42 -7.00
CA MET A 500 0.89 -1.02 -6.98
C MET A 500 1.97 -0.14 -6.36
N MET A 501 2.08 1.07 -6.89
CA MET A 501 3.09 2.05 -6.52
C MET A 501 2.47 3.43 -6.33
N GLY A 502 3.19 4.32 -5.66
CA GLY A 502 2.84 5.74 -5.62
C GLY A 502 3.26 6.46 -6.90
N ASP A 503 2.55 7.51 -7.27
CA ASP A 503 2.92 8.37 -8.40
C ASP A 503 4.20 9.15 -8.09
N ASN A 504 4.43 9.54 -6.83
CA ASN A 504 5.70 10.10 -6.37
C ASN A 504 6.67 8.97 -6.03
N ARG A 505 7.58 8.67 -6.96
CA ARG A 505 8.42 7.48 -6.90
C ARG A 505 9.48 7.50 -5.80
N PHE A 506 9.94 8.68 -5.38
CA PHE A 506 10.91 8.83 -4.28
C PHE A 506 10.27 8.99 -2.89
N ASN A 507 8.99 9.40 -2.80
CA ASN A 507 8.30 9.60 -1.52
C ASN A 507 7.06 8.70 -1.41
N SER A 508 7.25 7.40 -1.62
CA SER A 508 6.17 6.42 -1.54
C SER A 508 6.65 5.13 -0.90
N LEU A 509 6.20 4.87 0.32
CA LEU A 509 6.30 3.54 0.91
C LEU A 509 5.17 2.65 0.36
N ASP A 510 5.32 2.31 -0.92
CA ASP A 510 4.42 1.45 -1.66
C ASP A 510 4.85 -0.02 -1.62
N MET A 511 4.28 -0.83 -2.49
CA MET A 511 4.43 -2.28 -2.44
C MET A 511 5.82 -2.77 -2.84
N ARG A 512 6.75 -1.88 -3.18
CA ARG A 512 8.19 -2.20 -3.26
C ARG A 512 8.83 -2.44 -1.90
N HIS A 513 8.30 -1.81 -0.84
CA HIS A 513 9.03 -1.63 0.41
C HIS A 513 8.42 -2.38 1.60
N GLU A 514 9.23 -2.60 2.63
CA GLU A 514 8.79 -2.90 4.00
C GLU A 514 9.26 -1.82 5.00
N TYR A 515 8.77 -1.90 6.24
CA TYR A 515 9.15 -0.96 7.30
C TYR A 515 10.53 -1.26 7.92
N SER A 516 11.04 -2.48 7.77
CA SER A 516 12.35 -2.90 8.28
C SER A 516 13.45 -2.74 7.25
N TYR A 517 14.63 -2.34 7.71
CA TYR A 517 15.83 -2.27 6.89
C TYR A 517 16.72 -3.49 7.13
N HIS A 518 17.41 -3.93 6.09
CA HIS A 518 18.36 -5.03 6.14
C HIS A 518 19.54 -4.77 5.20
N LEU A 519 20.61 -5.56 5.33
CA LEU A 519 21.78 -5.49 4.47
C LEU A 519 21.60 -6.41 3.26
N GLU A 520 21.84 -5.88 2.06
CA GLU A 520 21.85 -6.61 0.81
C GLU A 520 23.19 -6.40 0.08
N SER A 521 23.64 -7.42 -0.65
CA SER A 521 24.84 -7.34 -1.49
C SER A 521 24.45 -6.79 -2.87
N LEU A 522 25.25 -5.88 -3.43
CA LEU A 522 25.04 -5.41 -4.81
C LEU A 522 25.08 -6.55 -5.83
N ASN A 523 26.02 -7.49 -5.68
CA ASN A 523 26.12 -8.68 -6.52
C ASN A 523 26.09 -9.92 -5.64
N SER A 524 25.01 -10.71 -5.75
CA SER A 524 24.82 -11.95 -4.99
C SER A 524 25.82 -13.04 -5.37
N ASN A 525 26.40 -13.00 -6.57
CA ASN A 525 27.41 -13.95 -7.03
C ASN A 525 28.84 -13.57 -6.58
N ASP A 526 29.03 -12.44 -5.90
CA ASP A 526 30.34 -11.98 -5.44
C ASP A 526 30.44 -12.07 -3.91
N ALA A 527 31.28 -12.99 -3.42
CA ALA A 527 31.45 -13.22 -1.98
C ALA A 527 31.99 -11.98 -1.22
N PHE A 528 32.63 -11.04 -1.93
CA PHE A 528 33.19 -9.81 -1.37
C PHE A 528 32.44 -8.58 -1.90
N SER A 529 31.18 -8.73 -2.32
CA SER A 529 30.36 -7.64 -2.83
C SER A 529 30.25 -6.52 -1.81
N ILE A 530 30.25 -5.29 -2.30
CA ILE A 530 29.79 -4.13 -1.54
C ILE A 530 28.35 -4.40 -1.08
N VAL A 531 28.08 -4.08 0.18
CA VAL A 531 26.75 -4.20 0.77
C VAL A 531 26.13 -2.81 0.95
N PHE A 532 24.82 -2.75 0.97
CA PHE A 532 24.06 -1.53 1.21
C PHE A 532 22.82 -1.83 2.06
N ILE A 533 22.27 -0.78 2.66
CA ILE A 533 21.07 -0.88 3.49
C ILE A 533 19.86 -0.67 2.58
N THR A 534 18.91 -1.59 2.64
CA THR A 534 17.66 -1.52 1.86
C THR A 534 16.46 -1.96 2.68
N ASN A 535 15.28 -1.55 2.25
CA ASN A 535 14.00 -2.06 2.72
C ASN A 535 13.14 -2.60 1.55
N ILE A 536 13.76 -2.92 0.41
CA ILE A 536 13.08 -3.51 -0.74
C ILE A 536 12.59 -4.90 -0.34
N LYS A 537 11.27 -5.10 -0.44
CA LYS A 537 10.61 -6.37 -0.27
C LYS A 537 9.27 -6.33 -1.01
N PRO A 538 9.32 -6.49 -2.35
CA PRO A 538 8.16 -6.30 -3.18
C PRO A 538 7.06 -7.31 -2.84
N ARG A 539 5.80 -6.88 -2.95
CA ARG A 539 4.63 -7.72 -2.72
C ARG A 539 3.49 -7.35 -3.68
N TYR A 540 2.68 -8.32 -4.07
CA TYR A 540 1.39 -8.05 -4.73
C TYR A 540 0.26 -8.00 -3.69
N ILE A 541 -0.86 -7.38 -4.07
CA ILE A 541 -2.05 -7.23 -3.25
C ILE A 541 -3.23 -7.91 -3.95
N PRO A 542 -3.94 -8.83 -3.27
CA PRO A 542 -5.15 -9.42 -3.83
C PRO A 542 -6.26 -8.38 -3.92
N SER A 543 -7.11 -8.47 -4.95
CA SER A 543 -8.24 -7.55 -5.15
C SER A 543 -9.22 -7.54 -3.98
N SER A 544 -9.28 -8.63 -3.20
CA SER A 544 -10.06 -8.72 -1.96
C SER A 544 -9.65 -7.70 -0.89
N LYS A 545 -8.46 -7.09 -0.99
CA LYS A 545 -7.98 -6.00 -0.11
C LYS A 545 -8.22 -4.60 -0.69
N MET A 546 -8.75 -4.50 -1.90
CA MET A 546 -9.11 -3.22 -2.54
C MET A 546 -10.48 -2.77 -2.04
N LEU A 547 -10.56 -1.56 -1.52
CA LEU A 547 -11.78 -0.96 -0.98
C LEU A 547 -12.59 -0.21 -2.03
N GLY A 548 -11.95 0.24 -3.11
CA GLY A 548 -12.57 1.00 -4.18
C GLY A 548 -11.57 1.58 -5.17
N THR A 549 -12.06 2.18 -6.24
CA THR A 549 -11.27 2.94 -7.23
C THR A 549 -11.44 4.43 -7.02
N VAL A 550 -10.44 5.22 -7.40
CA VAL A 550 -10.44 6.68 -7.27
C VAL A 550 -10.11 7.32 -8.60
N ASN A 551 -11.00 8.16 -9.10
CA ASN A 551 -10.75 8.92 -10.33
C ASN A 551 -11.28 10.36 -10.28
N LEU A 552 -11.75 10.82 -9.12
CA LEU A 552 -12.39 12.12 -8.97
C LEU A 552 -11.95 12.82 -7.69
N ILE A 553 -11.41 14.03 -7.85
CA ILE A 553 -11.19 14.98 -6.76
C ILE A 553 -12.47 15.80 -6.60
N LEU A 554 -13.02 15.83 -5.39
CA LEU A 554 -14.20 16.62 -5.06
C LEU A 554 -13.84 17.96 -4.40
N PHE A 555 -12.84 17.95 -3.52
CA PHE A 555 -12.37 19.16 -2.83
C PHE A 555 -10.84 19.20 -2.76
N PRO A 556 -10.22 20.39 -2.74
CA PRO A 556 -10.86 21.71 -2.86
C PRO A 556 -11.48 21.94 -4.25
N PHE A 557 -12.48 22.82 -4.35
CA PHE A 557 -13.17 23.07 -5.63
C PHE A 557 -12.24 23.60 -6.73
N SER A 558 -11.14 24.26 -6.35
CA SER A 558 -10.09 24.70 -7.29
C SER A 558 -9.39 23.54 -8.00
N ARG A 559 -9.45 22.33 -7.44
CA ARG A 559 -8.89 21.09 -7.99
C ARG A 559 -9.98 20.07 -8.34
N PHE A 560 -11.25 20.47 -8.36
CA PHE A 560 -12.35 19.58 -8.70
C PHE A 560 -12.19 19.06 -10.13
N GLY A 561 -12.22 17.75 -10.30
CA GLY A 561 -12.08 17.17 -11.63
C GLY A 561 -11.66 15.71 -11.61
N ARG A 562 -11.77 15.10 -12.80
CA ARG A 562 -11.24 13.77 -13.03
C ARG A 562 -9.73 13.82 -13.14
N ILE A 563 -9.07 12.86 -12.52
CA ILE A 563 -7.63 12.63 -12.71
C ILE A 563 -7.39 11.72 -13.92
N LYS A 564 -6.16 11.78 -14.46
CA LYS A 564 -5.74 11.02 -15.63
C LYS A 564 -5.49 9.55 -15.33
#